data_AF-A0A973RIB4-F1
#
_entry.id   AF-A0A973RIB4-F1
#
_cell.length_a   1.000
_cell.length_b   1.000
_cell.length_c   1.000
_cell.angle_alpha   90.00
_cell.angle_beta   90.00
_cell.angle_gamma   90.00
#
_symmetry.space_group_name_H-M   'P 1'
#
loop_
_entity.id
_entity.type
_entity.pdbx_description
1 polymer ?
#
loop_
_entity_poly.entity_id
_entity_poly.type
_entity_poly.pdbx_seq_one_letter_code
_entity_poly.pdbx_strand_id
1 'polypeptide(L)' 'MVPTSVRLHPTVIEGFRVRLARAEARAIAARMERLSAELGTRAHWLESEQCLEIRCGQAAEAG' A
#
# COMPACT_ATOMS: atom_id res chain seq x y z
N MET A 1 8.35 20.48 4.97
CA MET A 1 7.19 19.64 5.33
C MET A 1 7.45 18.25 4.76
N VAL A 2 7.44 17.21 5.59
CA VAL A 2 7.59 15.81 5.13
C VAL A 2 6.20 15.17 5.17
N PRO A 3 5.74 14.47 4.11
CA PRO A 3 4.47 13.75 4.14
C PRO A 3 4.44 12.75 5.31
N THR A 4 3.31 12.67 6.01
CA THR A 4 3.12 11.75 7.15
C THR A 4 2.49 10.42 6.73
N SER A 5 1.91 10.36 5.54
CA SER A 5 1.40 9.13 4.92
C SER A 5 1.42 9.19 3.40
N VAL A 6 1.39 8.02 2.77
CA VAL A 6 1.27 7.81 1.33
C VAL A 6 0.12 6.84 1.10
N ARG A 7 -0.77 7.18 0.16
CA ARG A 7 -1.88 6.32 -0.28
C ARG A 7 -1.52 5.67 -1.61
N LEU A 8 -1.61 4.35 -1.66
CA LEU A 8 -1.33 3.55 -2.84
C LEU A 8 -2.62 2.88 -3.31
N HIS A 9 -3.06 3.23 -4.52
CA HIS A 9 -4.20 2.60 -5.15
C HIS A 9 -3.74 1.38 -5.94
N PRO A 10 -4.23 0.17 -5.62
CA PRO A 10 -3.91 -1.02 -6.39
C PRO A 10 -4.24 -0.83 -7.88
N THR A 11 -3.31 -1.19 -8.74
CA THR A 11 -3.49 -1.12 -10.20
C THR A 11 -3.11 -2.45 -10.84
N VAL A 12 -3.75 -2.74 -11.97
CA VAL A 12 -3.42 -3.87 -12.85
C VAL A 12 -2.91 -3.33 -14.18
N ILE A 13 -1.97 -4.07 -14.78
CA ILE A 13 -1.45 -3.79 -16.11
C ILE A 13 -1.90 -4.91 -17.03
N GLU A 14 -2.83 -4.61 -17.92
CA GLU A 14 -3.40 -5.59 -18.87
C GLU A 14 -3.47 -4.97 -20.26
N GLY A 15 -3.01 -5.70 -21.27
CA GLY A 15 -2.97 -5.20 -22.66
C GLY A 15 -2.28 -3.84 -22.77
N PHE A 16 -1.13 -3.69 -22.09
CA PHE A 16 -0.33 -2.45 -22.05
C PHE A 16 -1.07 -1.21 -21.51
N ARG A 17 -2.13 -1.40 -20.72
CA ARG A 17 -2.88 -0.32 -20.08
C ARG A 17 -2.86 -0.47 -18.56
N VAL A 18 -2.63 0.65 -17.88
CA VAL A 18 -2.72 0.74 -16.42
C VAL A 18 -4.16 1.09 -16.04
N ARG A 19 -4.75 0.30 -15.16
CA ARG A 19 -6.12 0.53 -14.64
C ARG A 19 -6.14 0.32 -13.14
N LEU A 20 -7.02 1.03 -12.44
CA LEU A 20 -7.32 0.71 -11.05
C LEU A 20 -7.85 -0.72 -10.95
N ALA A 21 -7.28 -1.49 -10.03
CA ALA A 21 -7.81 -2.78 -9.67
C ALA A 21 -9.17 -2.59 -8.99
N ARG A 22 -10.11 -3.52 -9.21
CA ARG A 22 -11.41 -3.48 -8.54
C ARG A 22 -11.58 -4.72 -7.70
N ALA A 23 -12.02 -5.82 -8.31
CA ALA A 23 -12.21 -7.10 -7.60
C ALA A 23 -10.91 -7.61 -6.96
N GLU A 24 -9.77 -7.31 -7.57
CA GLU A 24 -8.44 -7.72 -7.18
C GLU A 24 -7.80 -6.80 -6.14
N ALA A 25 -8.37 -5.60 -5.93
CA ALA A 25 -7.74 -4.54 -5.13
C ALA A 25 -7.44 -5.01 -3.71
N ARG A 26 -8.39 -5.68 -3.05
CA ARG A 26 -8.21 -6.18 -1.69
C ARG A 26 -7.14 -7.27 -1.60
N ALA A 27 -7.10 -8.18 -2.58
CA ALA A 27 -6.11 -9.26 -2.62
C ALA A 27 -4.69 -8.71 -2.87
N ILE A 28 -4.56 -7.74 -3.77
CA ILE A 28 -3.30 -7.03 -4.02
C ILE A 28 -2.87 -6.29 -2.74
N ALA A 29 -3.77 -5.55 -2.10
CA ALA A 29 -3.48 -4.84 -0.86
C ALA A 29 -3.04 -5.79 0.26
N ALA A 30 -3.73 -6.92 0.48
CA ALA A 30 -3.34 -7.91 1.48
C ALA A 30 -1.94 -8.49 1.24
N ARG A 31 -1.58 -8.73 -0.03
CA ARG A 31 -0.21 -9.14 -0.38
C ARG A 31 0.80 -8.04 -0.06
N MET A 32 0.48 -6.79 -0.38
CA MET A 32 1.37 -5.65 -0.09
C MET A 32 1.50 -5.36 1.41
N GLU A 33 0.43 -5.52 2.19
CA GLU A 33 0.45 -5.43 3.66
C GLU A 33 1.47 -6.43 4.23
N ARG A 34 1.42 -7.70 3.78
CA ARG A 34 2.36 -8.74 4.21
C ARG A 34 3.82 -8.39 3.85
N LEU A 35 4.07 -8.03 2.59
CA LEU A 35 5.43 -7.66 2.16
C LEU A 35 5.95 -6.41 2.88
N SER A 36 5.09 -5.43 3.14
CA SER A 36 5.46 -4.23 3.90
C SER A 36 5.83 -4.59 5.33
N ALA A 37 5.08 -5.50 5.97
CA ALA A 37 5.38 -5.98 7.31
C ALA A 37 6.74 -6.70 7.38
N GLU A 38 7.08 -7.51 6.36
CA GLU A 38 8.40 -8.15 6.23
C GLU A 38 9.55 -7.11 6.16
N LEU A 39 9.26 -5.90 5.66
CA LEU A 39 10.20 -4.77 5.57
C LEU A 39 10.10 -3.79 6.76
N GLY A 40 9.37 -4.14 7.83
CA GLY A 40 9.14 -3.25 8.97
C GLY A 40 8.32 -1.99 8.64
N THR A 41 7.69 -1.96 7.47
CA THR A 41 6.88 -0.85 6.99
C THR A 41 5.43 -1.04 7.39
N ARG A 42 4.87 -0.07 8.13
CA ARG A 42 3.46 -0.08 8.55
C ARG A 42 2.57 0.35 7.38
N ALA A 43 1.99 -0.64 6.72
CA ALA A 43 0.96 -0.49 5.72
C ALA A 43 -0.38 -1.05 6.22
N HIS A 44 -1.49 -0.41 5.89
CA HIS A 44 -2.83 -0.93 6.19
C HIS A 44 -3.85 -0.56 5.12
N TRP A 45 -4.81 -1.45 4.91
CA TRP A 45 -5.92 -1.23 3.98
C TRP A 45 -6.97 -0.26 4.53
N LEU A 46 -7.37 0.71 3.71
CA LEU A 46 -8.48 1.64 3.96
C LEU A 46 -9.68 1.27 3.09
N GLU A 47 -10.68 0.61 3.69
CA GLU A 47 -11.86 0.12 2.97
C GLU A 47 -12.66 1.25 2.29
N SER A 48 -12.81 2.40 2.96
CA SER A 48 -13.57 3.54 2.43
C SER A 48 -12.97 4.16 1.18
N GLU A 49 -11.64 4.06 1.01
CA GLU A 49 -10.91 4.69 -0.10
C GLU A 49 -10.35 3.66 -1.09
N GLN A 50 -10.55 2.37 -0.83
CA GLN A 50 -9.99 1.25 -1.58
C GLN A 50 -8.51 1.41 -1.89
N CYS A 51 -7.73 1.80 -0.88
CA CYS A 51 -6.30 2.03 -1.01
C CYS A 51 -5.50 1.50 0.17
N LEU A 52 -4.21 1.30 -0.04
CA LEU A 52 -3.26 0.98 1.00
C LEU A 52 -2.64 2.27 1.53
N GLU A 53 -2.76 2.54 2.83
CA GLU A 53 -2.06 3.65 3.48
C GLU A 53 -0.76 3.15 4.11
N ILE A 54 0.35 3.80 3.73
CA ILE A 54 1.66 3.63 4.34
C ILE A 54 1.96 4.88 5.16
N ARG A 55 2.27 4.72 6.45
CA ARG A 55 2.70 5.85 7.28
C ARG A 55 4.18 6.13 7.08
N CYS A 56 4.50 7.41 6.88
CA CYS A 56 5.87 7.89 6.69
C CYS A 56 6.38 8.49 8.01
N GLY A 57 7.46 7.90 8.54
CA GLY A 57 8.04 8.23 9.86
C GLY A 57 7.59 7.23 10.94
N GLN A 58 8.46 6.53 11.66
CA GLN A 58 9.90 6.71 11.88
C GLN A 58 10.68 5.50 11.37
N ALA A 59 11.89 5.72 10.84
CA ALA A 59 12.90 4.68 10.84
C ALA A 59 13.05 4.23 12.30
N ALA A 60 12.82 2.94 12.57
CA ALA A 60 13.27 2.37 13.81
C ALA A 60 14.79 2.52 13.80
N GLU A 61 15.33 3.33 14.72
CA GLU A 61 16.75 3.21 15.03
C GLU A 61 16.98 1.75 15.44
N ALA A 62 17.94 1.14 14.77
CA ALA A 62 18.40 -0.20 15.08
C ALA A 62 18.79 -0.29 16.56
N GLY A 63 18.26 -1.31 17.24
CA GLY A 63 18.83 -1.83 18.48
C GLY A 63 19.64 -3.08 18.16
#